data_AF-A0A502ETW8-F1
#
_entry.id   AF-A0A502ETW8-F1
#
_cell.length_a   1.000
_cell.length_b   1.000
_cell.length_c   1.000
_cell.angle_alpha   90.00
_cell.angle_beta   90.00
_cell.angle_gamma   90.00
#
_symmetry.space_group_name_H-M   'P 1'
#
loop_
_entity.id
_entity.type
_entity.pdbx_description
1 polymer ?
#
loop_
_entity_poly.entity_id
_entity_poly.type
_entity_poly.pdbx_seq_one_letter_code
_entity_poly.pdbx_strand_id
1 'polypeptide(L)'
;CLTNNAAERALRGVALGRKAWLFAGSDRGGERAAALYSLITTAKLNDVDPRAWLADVLARIADHPASRLDQLLPWHWKPRAASLSAAA
;
A
#
# COMPACT_ATOMS: atom_id res chain seq x y z
N CYS A 1 26.09 -16.81 3.87
CA CYS A 1 26.04 -16.14 2.55
C CYS A 1 24.81 -15.25 2.52
N LEU A 2 24.97 -13.92 2.50
CA LEU A 2 23.85 -13.00 2.30
C LEU A 2 23.42 -13.11 0.83
N THR A 3 22.19 -13.54 0.56
CA THR A 3 21.67 -13.63 -0.81
C THR A 3 20.53 -12.64 -1.01
N ASN A 4 20.56 -11.88 -2.10
CA ASN A 4 19.54 -10.89 -2.46
C ASN A 4 18.27 -11.51 -3.10
N ASN A 5 18.23 -12.84 -3.22
CA ASN A 5 17.18 -13.58 -3.93
C ASN A 5 15.76 -13.25 -3.45
N ALA A 6 15.58 -12.97 -2.15
CA ALA A 6 14.27 -12.60 -1.60
C ALA A 6 13.80 -11.22 -2.11
N ALA A 7 14.68 -10.22 -2.09
CA ALA A 7 14.36 -8.88 -2.57
C ALA A 7 14.16 -8.85 -4.09
N GLU A 8 14.97 -9.58 -4.86
CA GLU A 8 14.81 -9.69 -6.32
C GLU A 8 13.47 -10.32 -6.70
N ARG A 9 13.03 -11.34 -5.96
CA ARG A 9 11.71 -11.94 -6.14
C ARG A 9 10.59 -10.94 -5.84
N ALA A 10 10.72 -10.14 -4.77
CA ALA A 10 9.73 -9.13 -4.42
C ALA A 10 9.61 -8.04 -5.51
N LEU A 11 10.73 -7.64 -6.13
CA LEU A 11 10.75 -6.63 -7.19
C LEU A 11 10.35 -7.15 -8.58
N ARG A 12 10.22 -8.47 -8.76
CA ARG A 12 9.91 -9.08 -10.06
C ARG A 12 8.61 -8.53 -10.68
N GLY A 13 7.60 -8.26 -9.87
CA GLY A 13 6.33 -7.67 -10.34
C GLY A 13 6.54 -6.31 -11.02
N VAL A 14 7.38 -5.45 -10.43
CA VAL A 14 7.73 -4.14 -10.99
C VAL A 14 8.54 -4.30 -12.28
N ALA A 15 9.48 -5.25 -12.30
CA ALA A 15 10.29 -5.53 -13.48
C ALA A 15 9.45 -6.00 -14.68
N LEU A 16 8.44 -6.82 -14.45
CA LEU A 16 7.49 -7.26 -15.49
C LEU A 16 6.65 -6.09 -16.03
N GLY A 17 6.25 -5.16 -15.16
CA GLY A 17 5.45 -3.98 -15.55
C GLY A 17 6.16 -2.98 -16.47
N ARG A 18 7.51 -2.99 -16.53
CA ARG A 18 8.30 -2.07 -17.35
C ARG A 18 7.94 -2.10 -18.84
N LYS A 19 7.57 -3.28 -19.37
CA LYS A 19 7.14 -3.42 -20.76
C LYS A 19 5.72 -2.90 -21.03
N ALA A 20 4.93 -2.70 -19.98
CA ALA A 20 3.55 -2.20 -20.08
C ALA A 20 3.46 -0.67 -19.97
N TRP A 21 4.49 0.01 -19.48
CA TRP A 21 4.48 1.47 -19.23
C TRP A 21 5.41 2.27 -20.16
N LEU A 22 5.78 1.69 -21.31
CA LEU A 22 6.74 2.28 -22.25
C LEU A 22 6.32 3.65 -22.81
N PHE A 23 5.01 3.96 -22.79
CA PHE A 23 4.44 5.20 -23.30
C PHE A 23 4.04 6.21 -22.21
N ALA A 24 4.11 5.80 -20.94
CA ALA A 24 3.69 6.59 -19.79
C ALA A 24 4.85 6.66 -18.78
N GLY A 25 5.74 7.63 -18.96
CA GLY A 25 6.94 7.78 -18.15
C GLY A 25 7.19 9.23 -17.78
N SER A 26 7.09 9.54 -16.49
CA SER A 26 7.68 10.74 -15.90
C SER A 26 8.37 10.35 -14.61
N ASP A 27 9.48 10.99 -14.27
CA ASP A 27 10.23 10.70 -13.04
C ASP A 27 9.32 10.84 -11.81
N ARG A 28 8.51 11.90 -11.76
CA ARG A 28 7.49 12.11 -10.72
C ARG A 28 6.46 10.98 -10.66
N GLY A 29 6.07 10.43 -11.81
CA GLY A 29 5.19 9.27 -11.88
C GLY A 29 5.87 8.02 -11.30
N GLY A 30 7.15 7.82 -11.58
CA GLY A 30 7.98 6.76 -11.02
C GLY A 30 8.10 6.86 -9.49
N GLU A 31 8.38 8.06 -8.97
CA GLU A 31 8.44 8.31 -7.51
C GLU A 31 7.12 7.98 -6.81
N ARG A 32 5.98 8.42 -7.38
CA ARG A 32 4.64 8.12 -6.85
C ARG A 32 4.35 6.61 -6.89
N ALA A 33 4.70 5.93 -7.98
CA ALA A 33 4.56 4.49 -8.08
C ALA A 33 5.41 3.76 -7.03
N ALA A 34 6.66 4.18 -6.84
CA ALA A 34 7.54 3.62 -5.82
C ALA A 34 6.97 3.77 -4.40
N ALA A 35 6.40 4.95 -4.08
CA ALA A 35 5.73 5.17 -2.81
C ALA A 35 4.54 4.21 -2.61
N LEU A 36 3.66 4.07 -3.61
CA LEU A 36 2.52 3.14 -3.57
C LEU A 36 2.96 1.69 -3.43
N TYR A 37 3.96 1.24 -4.18
CA TYR A 37 4.49 -0.12 -4.07
C TYR A 37 5.09 -0.40 -2.70
N SER A 38 5.74 0.61 -2.11
CA SER A 38 6.29 0.51 -0.76
C SER A 38 5.17 0.31 0.26
N LEU A 39 4.11 1.13 0.22
CA LEU A 39 2.94 0.98 1.10
C LEU A 39 2.26 -0.39 0.96
N ILE A 40 2.04 -0.85 -0.27
CA ILE A 40 1.42 -2.16 -0.54
C ILE A 40 2.30 -3.30 0.00
N THR A 41 3.61 -3.22 -0.21
CA THR A 41 4.55 -4.24 0.26
C THR A 41 4.61 -4.27 1.77
N THR A 42 4.63 -3.11 2.43
CA THR A 42 4.58 -3.00 3.88
C THR A 42 3.31 -3.65 4.44
N ALA A 43 2.14 -3.42 3.85
CA ALA A 43 0.91 -4.08 4.28
C ALA A 43 1.01 -5.61 4.17
N LYS A 44 1.51 -6.13 3.04
CA LYS A 44 1.73 -7.57 2.85
C LYS A 44 2.71 -8.16 3.85
N LEU A 45 3.78 -7.45 4.19
CA LEU A 45 4.79 -7.88 5.17
C LEU A 45 4.25 -7.92 6.61
N ASN A 46 3.12 -7.26 6.87
CA ASN A 46 2.43 -7.28 8.17
C ASN A 46 1.18 -8.18 8.14
N ASP A 47 1.05 -9.06 7.14
CA ASP A 47 -0.10 -9.96 6.96
C ASP A 47 -1.46 -9.24 6.88
N VAL A 48 -1.45 -7.98 6.41
CA VAL A 48 -2.64 -7.15 6.21
C VAL A 48 -3.03 -7.14 4.74
N ASP A 49 -4.33 -7.30 4.44
CA ASP A 49 -4.84 -7.13 3.08
C ASP A 49 -4.61 -5.69 2.60
N PRO A 50 -3.73 -5.47 1.59
CA PRO A 50 -3.38 -4.12 1.17
C PRO A 50 -4.57 -3.34 0.61
N ARG A 51 -5.55 -4.05 0.00
CA ARG A 51 -6.73 -3.40 -0.56
C ARG A 51 -7.63 -2.86 0.55
N ALA A 52 -7.99 -3.70 1.52
CA ALA A 52 -8.84 -3.28 2.65
C ALA A 52 -8.19 -2.16 3.46
N TRP A 53 -6.89 -2.28 3.75
CA TRP A 53 -6.15 -1.27 4.48
C TRP A 53 -6.09 0.07 3.75
N LEU A 54 -5.68 0.07 2.47
CA LEU A 54 -5.55 1.31 1.71
C LEU A 54 -6.90 1.99 1.49
N ALA A 55 -7.96 1.21 1.24
CA ALA A 55 -9.31 1.76 1.07
C ALA A 55 -9.81 2.44 2.34
N ASP A 56 -9.64 1.79 3.49
CA ASP A 56 -10.06 2.34 4.78
C ASP A 56 -9.21 3.55 5.20
N VAL A 57 -7.89 3.48 5.05
CA VAL A 57 -6.98 4.61 5.36
C VAL A 57 -7.30 5.82 4.48
N LEU A 58 -7.38 5.64 3.16
CA LEU A 58 -7.69 6.76 2.24
C LEU A 58 -9.08 7.36 2.50
N ALA A 59 -10.05 6.56 2.94
CA ALA A 59 -11.40 7.04 3.24
C ALA A 59 -11.48 7.89 4.52
N ARG A 60 -10.58 7.71 5.50
CA ARG A 60 -10.63 8.43 6.79
C ARG A 60 -9.44 9.34 7.08
N ILE A 61 -8.39 9.32 6.27
CA ILE A 61 -7.15 10.09 6.51
C ILE A 61 -7.39 11.60 6.60
N ALA A 62 -8.36 12.13 5.86
CA ALA A 62 -8.69 13.56 5.87
C ALA A 62 -9.28 14.02 7.21
N ASP A 63 -10.05 13.15 7.88
CA ASP A 63 -10.68 13.43 9.16
C ASP A 63 -9.85 12.95 10.36
N HIS A 64 -8.74 12.25 10.11
CA HIS A 64 -7.91 11.67 11.17
C HIS A 64 -6.87 12.68 11.67
N PRO A 65 -6.70 12.86 13.00
CA PRO A 65 -5.70 13.76 13.53
C PRO A 65 -4.29 13.40 13.07
N ALA A 66 -3.53 14.39 12.55
CA ALA A 66 -2.16 14.19 12.09
C ALA A 66 -1.23 13.63 13.18
N SER A 67 -1.50 13.96 14.45
CA SER A 67 -0.76 13.46 15.61
C SER A 67 -0.99 11.97 15.91
N ARG A 68 -1.97 11.33 15.25
CA ARG A 68 -2.35 9.92 15.47
C ARG A 68 -2.23 9.06 14.21
N LEU A 69 -1.49 9.50 13.19
CA LEU A 69 -1.32 8.75 11.93
C LEU A 69 -0.68 7.37 12.15
N ASP A 70 0.07 7.21 13.24
CA ASP A 70 0.65 5.93 13.67
C ASP A 70 -0.40 4.82 13.84
N GLN A 71 -1.64 5.17 14.18
CA GLN A 71 -2.76 4.24 14.34
C GLN A 71 -3.26 3.67 13.00
N LEU A 72 -2.96 4.37 11.90
CA LEU A 72 -3.32 3.95 10.54
C LEU A 72 -2.24 3.09 9.88
N LEU A 73 -1.08 2.93 10.52
CA LEU A 73 0.00 2.08 9.98
C LEU A 73 -0.42 0.61 10.00
N PRO A 74 0.05 -0.22 9.04
CA PRO A 74 -0.43 -1.59 8.88
C PRO A 74 -0.38 -2.44 10.16
N TRP A 75 0.65 -2.29 10.98
CA TRP A 75 0.84 -3.04 12.23
C TRP A 75 -0.03 -2.56 13.41
N HIS A 76 -0.61 -1.36 13.33
CA HIS A 76 -1.56 -0.83 14.33
C HIS A 76 -2.98 -0.73 13.78
N TRP A 77 -3.16 -1.10 12.51
CA TRP A 77 -4.41 -0.89 11.81
C TRP A 77 -5.53 -1.70 12.41
N LYS A 78 -6.57 -1.00 12.82
CA LYS A 78 -7.85 -1.60 13.20
C LYS A 78 -8.87 -1.22 12.13
N PRO A 79 -9.45 -2.20 11.42
CA PRO A 79 -10.52 -1.94 10.48
C PRO A 79 -11.62 -1.16 11.19
N ARG A 80 -12.11 -0.08 10.60
CA ARG A 80 -13.36 0.50 11.10
C ARG A 80 -14.41 -0.59 10.89
N ALA A 81 -15.05 -1.05 11.97
CA ALA A 81 -16.18 -1.96 11.81
C ALA A 81 -17.13 -1.30 10.81
N ALA A 82 -17.33 -1.94 9.66
CA ALA A 82 -18.36 -1.51 8.74
C ALA A 82 -19.64 -1.49 9.57
N SER A 83 -20.23 -0.31 9.76
CA SER A 83 -21.55 -0.21 10.36
C SER A 83 -22.48 -1.02 9.47
N LEU A 84 -22.74 -2.27 9.85
CA LEU A 84 -23.78 -3.12 9.28
C LEU A 84 -25.12 -2.52 9.69
N SER A 85 -25.51 -1.43 9.04
CA SER A 85 -26.88 -0.91 9.05
C SER A 85 -26.99 0.22 8.03
N ALA A 86 -27.31 -0.13 6.79
CA ALA A 86 -28.12 0.70 5.90
C ALA A 86 -28.40 -0.06 4.59
N ALA A 87 -29.43 -0.90 4.60
CA ALA A 87 -30.38 -1.13 3.49
C ALA A 87 -31.27 -2.34 3.84
N ALA A 88 -32.35 -2.07 4.56
CA ALA A 88 -33.57 -2.88 4.58
C ALA A 88 -34.68 -2.02 3.97
#